data_AF-A0A401Y0X2-F1
#
_entry.id   AF-A0A401Y0X2-F1
#
_cell.length_a   1.000
_cell.length_b   1.000
_cell.length_c   1.000
_cell.angle_alpha   90.00
_cell.angle_beta   90.00
_cell.angle_gamma   90.00
#
_symmetry.space_group_name_H-M   'P 1'
#
loop_
_entity.id
_entity.type
_entity.pdbx_description
1 polymer ?
#
loop_
_entity_poly.entity_id
_entity_poly.type
_entity_poly.pdbx_seq_one_letter_code
_entity_poly.pdbx_strand_id
1 'polypeptide(L)'
;MSRFSSLAMAALLGQLVGELGWIDPLFIPLVLAAPPVTGAIAASRRLPYAWIAVLWASAGLAMLWSDWVVNHEDAGFHLALAVLMPLLAGIGWGAVALATRQRRRADAASGAR
;
A
#
# COMPACT_ATOMS: atom_id res chain seq x y z
N MET A 1 -7.74 -9.01 17.09
CA MET A 1 -8.15 -7.64 16.72
C MET A 1 -9.34 -7.70 15.77
N SER A 2 -10.30 -6.79 15.90
CA SER A 2 -11.40 -6.69 14.93
C SER A 2 -10.87 -6.20 13.57
N ARG A 3 -11.63 -6.46 12.49
CA ARG A 3 -11.30 -5.94 11.16
C ARG A 3 -11.17 -4.42 11.18
N PHE A 4 -12.05 -3.75 11.93
CA PHE A 4 -12.02 -2.30 12.13
C PHE A 4 -10.71 -1.85 12.79
N SER A 5 -10.34 -2.43 13.94
CA SER A 5 -9.09 -2.08 14.63
C SER A 5 -7.85 -2.31 13.76
N SER A 6 -7.89 -3.33 12.90
CA SER A 6 -6.80 -3.62 11.97
C SER A 6 -6.68 -2.57 10.86
N LEU A 7 -7.80 -2.13 10.28
CA LEU A 7 -7.81 -1.07 9.26
C LEU A 7 -7.50 0.30 9.86
N ALA A 8 -7.96 0.58 11.08
CA ALA A 8 -7.59 1.78 11.81
C ALA A 8 -6.08 1.83 12.07
N MET A 9 -5.47 0.71 12.47
CA MET A 9 -4.02 0.60 12.60
C MET A 9 -3.31 0.84 11.25
N ALA A 10 -3.82 0.28 10.15
CA ALA A 10 -3.27 0.53 8.82
C ALA A 10 -3.32 2.02 8.46
N ALA A 11 -4.44 2.69 8.74
CA ALA A 11 -4.59 4.11 8.50
C ALA A 11 -3.61 4.93 9.34
N LEU A 12 -3.47 4.64 10.64
CA LEU A 12 -2.52 5.31 11.53
C LEU A 12 -1.08 5.13 11.07
N LEU A 13 -0.69 3.91 10.71
CA LEU A 13 0.65 3.65 10.15
C LEU A 13 0.84 4.37 8.82
N GLY A 14 -0.20 4.45 7.99
CA GLY A 14 -0.18 5.22 6.75
C GLY A 14 0.12 6.70 6.99
N GLN A 15 -0.47 7.31 8.03
CA GLN A 15 -0.16 8.69 8.40
C GLN A 15 1.33 8.87 8.72
N LEU A 16 1.90 7.97 9.54
CA LEU A 16 3.33 7.99 9.86
C LEU A 16 4.24 7.79 8.64
N VAL A 17 3.83 6.95 7.70
CA VAL A 17 4.55 6.76 6.43
C VAL A 17 4.48 8.02 5.56
N GLY A 18 3.36 8.73 5.57
CA GLY A 18 3.18 9.99 4.85
C GLY A 18 4.20 11.05 5.24
N GLU A 19 4.57 11.11 6.52
CA GLU A 19 5.59 12.05 7.02
C GLU A 19 6.98 11.84 6.40
N LEU A 20 7.28 10.62 5.90
CA LEU A 20 8.53 10.37 5.18
C LEU A 20 8.57 11.10 3.82
N GLY A 21 7.43 11.58 3.33
CA GLY A 21 7.32 12.41 2.13
C GLY A 21 8.02 13.76 2.26
N TRP A 22 8.25 14.26 3.49
CA TRP A 22 9.03 15.47 3.76
C TRP A 22 10.53 15.33 3.53
N ILE A 23 11.00 14.10 3.28
CA ILE A 23 12.42 13.84 3.01
C ILE A 23 12.57 13.77 1.48
N ASP A 24 12.90 14.89 0.84
CA ASP A 24 12.88 15.02 -0.64
C ASP A 24 13.55 13.87 -1.40
N PRO A 25 14.76 13.39 -1.03
CA PRO A 25 15.41 12.29 -1.75
C PRO A 25 14.64 10.96 -1.67
N LEU A 26 13.77 10.81 -0.66
CA LEU A 26 12.95 9.62 -0.46
C LEU A 26 11.60 9.70 -1.16
N PHE A 27 11.11 10.89 -1.51
CA PHE A 27 9.75 11.08 -1.98
C PHE A 27 9.40 10.18 -3.18
N ILE A 28 10.17 10.27 -4.28
CA ILE A 28 9.91 9.49 -5.49
C ILE A 28 10.05 7.98 -5.26
N PRO A 29 11.14 7.47 -4.64
CA PRO A 29 11.22 6.06 -4.27
C PRO A 29 10.05 5.60 -3.37
N LEU A 30 9.63 6.43 -2.42
CA LEU A 30 8.57 6.13 -1.49
C LEU A 30 7.22 6.00 -2.20
N VAL A 31 6.84 6.94 -3.07
CA VAL A 31 5.51 6.92 -3.70
C VAL A 31 5.40 5.94 -4.87
N LEU A 32 6.53 5.57 -5.52
CA LEU A 32 6.52 4.69 -6.68
C LEU A 32 6.94 3.24 -6.37
N ALA A 33 7.98 3.04 -5.56
CA ALA A 33 8.55 1.70 -5.36
C ALA A 33 8.03 1.02 -4.09
N ALA A 34 7.83 1.77 -3.01
CA ALA A 34 7.39 1.17 -1.75
C ALA A 34 5.98 0.56 -1.81
N PRO A 35 4.95 1.13 -2.49
CA PRO A 35 3.65 0.49 -2.60
C PRO A 35 3.67 -0.89 -3.24
N PRO A 36 4.22 -1.10 -4.46
CA PRO A 36 4.23 -2.42 -5.06
C PRO A 36 5.07 -3.41 -4.25
N VAL A 37 6.20 -3.00 -3.68
CA VAL A 37 7.04 -3.88 -2.84
C VAL A 37 6.29 -4.31 -1.58
N THR A 38 5.69 -3.37 -0.84
CA THR A 38 4.94 -3.69 0.38
C THR A 38 3.64 -4.45 0.08
N GLY A 39 3.00 -4.20 -1.06
CA GLY A 39 1.88 -4.99 -1.58
C GLY A 39 2.26 -6.46 -1.77
N ALA A 40 3.40 -6.72 -2.44
CA ALA A 40 3.93 -8.06 -2.64
C ALA A 40 4.26 -8.76 -1.30
N ILE A 41 4.90 -8.04 -0.36
CA ILE A 41 5.19 -8.55 0.99
C ILE A 41 3.90 -8.84 1.77
N ALA A 42 2.90 -7.96 1.67
CA ALA A 42 1.62 -8.15 2.33
C ALA A 42 0.92 -9.42 1.82
N ALA A 43 0.90 -9.63 0.51
CA ALA A 43 0.36 -10.85 -0.10
C ALA A 43 1.10 -12.12 0.35
N SER A 44 2.45 -12.10 0.40
CA SER A 44 3.23 -13.25 0.86
C SER A 44 2.97 -13.60 2.33
N ARG A 45 2.69 -12.59 3.15
CA ARG A 45 2.27 -12.71 4.56
C ARG A 45 0.77 -12.95 4.74
N ARG A 46 0.01 -13.16 3.66
CA ARG A 46 -1.44 -13.39 3.67
C ARG A 46 -2.25 -12.26 4.31
N LEU A 47 -1.73 -11.04 4.28
CA LEU A 47 -2.47 -9.86 4.69
C LEU A 47 -3.52 -9.49 3.63
N PRO A 48 -4.72 -9.05 4.05
CA PRO A 48 -5.78 -8.70 3.11
C PRO A 48 -5.43 -7.42 2.34
N TYR A 49 -5.76 -7.37 1.05
CA TYR A 49 -5.50 -6.19 0.20
C TYR A 49 -6.07 -4.90 0.80
N ALA A 50 -7.27 -4.95 1.41
CA ALA A 50 -7.88 -3.79 2.07
C ALA A 50 -6.95 -3.14 3.11
N TRP A 51 -6.11 -3.93 3.80
CA TRP A 51 -5.18 -3.40 4.79
C TRP A 51 -4.07 -2.58 4.13
N ILE A 52 -3.44 -3.11 3.07
CA ILE A 52 -2.34 -2.40 2.39
C ILE A 52 -2.86 -1.22 1.57
N ALA A 53 -4.07 -1.33 1.00
CA ALA A 53 -4.74 -0.23 0.30
C ALA A 53 -5.03 0.94 1.24
N VAL A 54 -5.58 0.67 2.43
CA VAL A 54 -5.87 1.71 3.43
C VAL A 54 -4.59 2.38 3.94
N LEU A 55 -3.51 1.61 4.16
CA LEU A 55 -2.22 2.17 4.54
C LEU A 55 -1.72 3.20 3.51
N TRP A 56 -1.68 2.83 2.24
CA TRP A 56 -1.15 3.71 1.19
C TRP A 56 -2.08 4.87 0.84
N ALA A 57 -3.40 4.67 0.93
CA ALA A 57 -4.35 5.76 0.76
C ALA A 57 -4.19 6.79 1.88
N SER A 58 -4.06 6.32 3.12
CA SER A 58 -3.82 7.16 4.28
C SER A 58 -2.48 7.90 4.18
N ALA A 59 -1.42 7.27 3.68
CA ALA A 59 -0.13 7.94 3.43
C ALA A 59 -0.24 9.09 2.42
N GLY A 60 -0.97 8.91 1.32
CA GLY A 60 -1.19 10.01 0.37
C GLY A 60 -2.06 11.13 0.94
N LEU A 61 -3.07 10.77 1.74
CA LEU A 61 -3.87 11.77 2.46
C LEU A 61 -3.04 12.54 3.48
N ALA A 62 -2.08 11.89 4.15
CA ALA A 62 -1.18 12.52 5.08
C ALA A 62 -0.31 13.57 4.41
N MET A 63 0.35 13.20 3.31
CA MET A 63 1.12 14.13 2.48
C MET A 63 0.24 15.31 2.00
N LEU A 64 -1.00 15.03 1.57
CA LEU A 64 -1.95 16.05 1.13
C LEU A 64 -2.22 17.09 2.22
N TRP A 65 -2.66 16.67 3.41
CA TRP A 65 -3.04 17.64 4.43
C TRP A 65 -1.83 18.32 5.04
N SER A 66 -0.70 17.62 5.22
CA SER A 66 0.52 18.23 5.77
C SER A 66 1.08 19.29 4.83
N ASP A 67 1.16 18.99 3.52
CA ASP A 67 1.64 19.93 2.51
C ASP A 67 0.69 21.12 2.36
N TRP A 68 -0.62 20.86 2.32
CA TRP A 68 -1.62 21.92 2.23
C TRP A 68 -1.58 22.86 3.45
N VAL A 69 -1.40 22.33 4.67
CA VAL A 69 -1.35 23.14 5.90
C VAL A 69 -0.05 23.96 5.98
N VAL A 70 1.08 23.40 5.56
CA VAL A 70 2.40 24.04 5.72
C VAL A 70 2.72 24.95 4.54
N ASN A 71 2.56 24.46 3.31
CA ASN A 71 3.01 25.12 2.09
C ASN A 71 1.86 25.78 1.30
N HIS A 72 0.61 25.36 1.52
CA HIS A 72 -0.54 25.74 0.67
C HIS A 72 -0.35 25.38 -0.82
N GLU A 73 0.44 24.34 -1.09
CA GLU A 73 0.80 23.88 -2.42
C GLU A 73 -0.06 22.69 -2.90
N ASP A 74 0.21 22.24 -4.13
CA ASP A 74 -0.58 21.38 -5.03
C ASP A 74 -1.39 20.23 -4.38
N ALA A 75 -2.56 20.58 -3.84
CA ALA A 75 -3.53 19.61 -3.31
C ALA A 75 -3.95 18.54 -4.34
N GLY A 76 -3.99 18.89 -5.63
CA GLY A 76 -4.34 17.96 -6.69
C GLY A 76 -3.35 16.82 -6.85
N PHE A 77 -2.05 17.11 -6.73
CA PHE A 77 -0.98 16.13 -6.88
C PHE A 77 -1.02 15.10 -5.75
N HIS A 78 -1.07 15.55 -4.50
CA HIS A 78 -1.12 14.66 -3.35
C HIS A 78 -2.43 13.86 -3.27
N LEU A 79 -3.55 14.43 -3.70
CA LEU A 79 -4.80 13.69 -3.84
C LEU A 79 -4.69 12.57 -4.88
N ALA A 80 -4.03 12.84 -6.02
CA ALA A 80 -3.77 11.81 -7.02
C ALA A 80 -2.88 10.68 -6.45
N LEU A 81 -1.88 11.02 -5.63
CA LEU A 81 -1.05 10.03 -4.94
C LEU A 81 -1.85 9.15 -3.95
N ALA A 82 -2.82 9.73 -3.23
CA ALA A 82 -3.71 8.99 -2.33
C ALA A 82 -4.53 7.90 -3.06
N VAL A 83 -4.77 8.05 -4.36
CA VAL A 83 -5.42 7.04 -5.21
C VAL A 83 -4.40 6.11 -5.87
N LEU A 84 -3.30 6.66 -6.38
CA LEU A 84 -2.30 5.92 -7.14
C LEU A 84 -1.56 4.88 -6.29
N MET A 85 -1.13 5.25 -5.08
CA MET A 85 -0.32 4.37 -4.24
C MET A 85 -1.05 3.06 -3.84
N PRO A 86 -2.34 3.08 -3.43
CA PRO A 86 -3.13 1.85 -3.26
C PRO A 86 -3.17 0.96 -4.50
N LEU A 87 -3.31 1.54 -5.70
CA LEU A 87 -3.35 0.79 -6.95
C LEU A 87 -2.00 0.13 -7.23
N LEU A 88 -0.90 0.85 -7.04
CA LEU A 88 0.45 0.30 -7.16
C LEU A 88 0.69 -0.84 -6.14
N ALA A 89 0.23 -0.67 -4.90
CA ALA A 89 0.24 -1.76 -3.91
C ALA A 89 -0.61 -2.95 -4.36
N GLY A 90 -1.74 -2.70 -5.01
CA GLY A 90 -2.60 -3.71 -5.60
C GLY A 90 -1.91 -4.53 -6.69
N ILE A 91 -1.06 -3.91 -7.52
CA ILE A 91 -0.26 -4.61 -8.54
C ILE A 91 0.67 -5.63 -7.88
N GLY A 92 1.48 -5.18 -6.91
CA GLY A 92 2.42 -6.06 -6.20
C GLY A 92 1.70 -7.17 -5.42
N TRP A 93 0.62 -6.82 -4.73
CA TRP A 93 -0.22 -7.77 -3.99
C TRP A 93 -0.84 -8.82 -4.93
N GLY A 94 -1.42 -8.38 -6.04
CA GLY A 94 -2.09 -9.21 -7.02
C GLY A 94 -1.14 -10.20 -7.69
N ALA A 95 0.06 -9.74 -8.08
CA ALA A 95 1.08 -10.59 -8.69
C ALA A 95 1.46 -11.77 -7.78
N VAL A 96 1.79 -11.50 -6.51
CA VAL A 96 2.17 -12.55 -5.53
C VAL A 96 0.98 -13.44 -5.17
N ALA A 97 -0.21 -12.86 -4.99
CA ALA A 97 -1.41 -13.63 -4.68
C ALA A 97 -1.76 -14.60 -5.82
N LEU A 98 -1.66 -14.17 -7.07
CA LEU A 98 -1.91 -15.01 -8.24
C LEU A 98 -0.86 -16.13 -8.36
N ALA A 99 0.42 -15.80 -8.25
CA ALA A 99 1.50 -16.78 -8.32
C ALA A 99 1.37 -17.85 -7.22
N THR A 100 1.02 -17.43 -6.00
CA THR A 100 0.81 -18.36 -4.87
C THR A 100 -0.39 -19.28 -5.11
N ARG A 101 -1.48 -18.77 -5.69
CA ARG A 101 -2.67 -19.57 -6.04
C ARG A 101 -2.36 -20.59 -7.13
N GLN A 102 -1.61 -20.19 -8.15
CA GLN A 102 -1.20 -21.07 -9.25
C GLN A 102 -0.32 -22.22 -8.75
N ARG A 103 0.68 -21.94 -7.90
CA ARG A 103 1.54 -22.97 -7.30
C ARG A 103 0.73 -24.01 -6.52
N ARG A 104 -0.16 -23.58 -5.64
CA ARG A 104 -1.03 -24.50 -4.87
C ARG A 104 -1.91 -25.38 -5.75
N ARG A 105 -2.40 -24.85 -6.87
CA ARG A 105 -3.19 -25.62 -7.84
C ARG A 105 -2.35 -26.67 -8.55
N ALA A 106 -1.12 -26.34 -8.93
CA ALA A 106 -0.18 -27.27 -9.53
C ALA A 106 0.17 -28.41 -8.56
N ASP A 107 0.52 -28.08 -7.31
CA ASP A 107 0.85 -29.08 -6.28
C ASP A 107 -0.32 -30.05 -6.01
N ALA A 108 -1.55 -29.54 -5.95
CA ALA A 108 -2.74 -30.35 -5.77
C ALA A 108 -3.01 -31.31 -6.96
N ALA A 109 -2.71 -30.87 -8.19
CA ALA A 109 -2.84 -31.71 -9.38
C ALA A 109 -1.75 -32.79 -9.46
N SER A 110 -0.56 -32.52 -8.92
CA SER A 110 0.56 -33.48 -8.87
C SER A 110 0.41 -34.53 -7.77
N GLY A 111 -0.17 -34.19 -6.62
CA GLY A 111 -0.38 -35.12 -5.50
C GLY A 111 -1.61 -36.03 -5.63
N ALA A 112 -2.44 -35.84 -6.65
CA ALA A 112 -3.60 -36.68 -6.96
C ALA A 112 -3.29 -37.85 -7.92
N ARG A 113 -2.02 -38.05 -8.27
CA ARG A 113 -1.50 -39.17 -9.08
C ARG A 113 -0.73 -40.13 -8.20
#